data_AF-A0A645HE60-F1
#
_entry.id   AF-A0A645HE60-F1
#
_cell.length_a   1.000
_cell.length_b   1.000
_cell.length_c   1.000
_cell.angle_alpha   90.00
_cell.angle_beta   90.00
_cell.angle_gamma   90.00
#
_symmetry.space_group_name_H-M   'P 1'
#
loop_
_entity.id
_entity.type
_entity.pdbx_description
1 polymer ?
#
loop_
_entity_poly.entity_id
_entity_poly.type
_entity_poly.pdbx_seq_one_letter_code
_entity_poly.pdbx_strand_id
1 'polypeptide(L)' 'MKPEEAVAVLNQLNDNDVIAILNKMEEEQVSKILSRMDANRAARLTELILRGQVITN' A
#
# COMPACT_ATOMS: atom_id res chain seq x y z
N MET A 1 4.34 13.44 -5.52
CA MET A 1 4.56 13.31 -4.06
C MET A 1 5.82 12.49 -3.85
N LYS A 2 6.69 12.88 -2.93
CA LYS A 2 7.83 12.01 -2.59
C LYS A 2 7.33 10.78 -1.83
N PRO A 3 7.94 9.60 -1.98
CA PRO A 3 7.50 8.39 -1.29
C PRO A 3 7.38 8.57 0.24
N GLU A 4 8.26 9.36 0.84
CA GLU A 4 8.28 9.65 2.27
C GLU A 4 7.06 10.49 2.73
N GLU A 5 6.64 11.44 1.91
CA GLU A 5 5.43 12.25 2.15
C GLU A 5 4.17 11.38 2.06
N ALA A 6 4.15 10.45 1.09
CA ALA A 6 3.05 9.49 0.95
C ALA A 6 2.95 8.57 2.17
N VAL A 7 4.07 8.01 2.63
CA VAL A 7 4.09 7.17 3.84
C VAL A 7 3.56 7.93 5.05
N ALA A 8 3.93 9.20 5.23
CA ALA A 8 3.45 10.01 6.35
C ALA A 8 1.92 10.18 6.34
N VAL A 9 1.31 10.37 5.17
CA VAL A 9 -0.14 10.47 5.00
C VAL A 9 -0.81 9.11 5.20
N LEU A 10 -0.33 8.07 4.51
CA LEU A 10 -0.89 6.71 4.58
C LEU A 10 -0.80 6.12 5.99
N ASN A 11 0.19 6.55 6.78
CA ASN A 11 0.34 6.13 8.17
C ASN A 11 -0.82 6.55 9.09
N GLN A 12 -1.60 7.56 8.69
CA GLN A 12 -2.74 8.06 9.46
C GLN A 12 -4.07 7.41 9.08
N LEU A 13 -4.08 6.56 8.05
CA LEU A 13 -5.28 5.90 7.53
C LEU A 13 -5.37 4.46 8.00
N ASN A 14 -6.56 3.88 7.97
CA ASN A 14 -6.75 2.44 8.17
C ASN A 14 -6.29 1.66 6.92
N ASP A 15 -6.08 0.35 7.07
CA ASP A 15 -5.51 -0.47 6.00
C ASP A 15 -6.43 -0.57 4.77
N ASN A 16 -7.76 -0.53 4.93
CA ASN A 16 -8.70 -0.59 3.81
C ASN A 16 -8.58 0.64 2.90
N ASP A 17 -8.50 1.83 3.49
CA ASP A 17 -8.33 3.08 2.74
C ASP A 17 -6.97 3.13 2.04
N VAL A 18 -5.92 2.67 2.73
CA VAL A 18 -4.57 2.57 2.14
C VAL A 18 -4.58 1.66 0.93
N ILE A 19 -5.20 0.48 1.01
CA ILE A 19 -5.30 -0.47 -0.11
C ILE A 19 -6.06 0.15 -1.28
N ALA A 20 -7.20 0.82 -1.02
CA ALA A 20 -7.98 1.47 -2.07
C ALA A 20 -7.18 2.55 -2.82
N ILE A 21 -6.29 3.25 -2.12
CA ILE A 21 -5.37 4.22 -2.71
C ILE A 21 -4.27 3.52 -3.49
N LEU A 22 -3.56 2.55 -2.88
CA LEU A 22 -2.44 1.83 -3.50
C LEU A 22 -2.87 1.09 -4.78
N ASN A 23 -4.08 0.53 -4.82
CA ASN A 23 -4.64 -0.14 -6.00
C ASN A 23 -4.89 0.81 -7.20
N LYS A 24 -4.85 2.13 -6.98
CA LYS A 24 -4.97 3.16 -8.04
C LYS A 24 -3.62 3.72 -8.48
N MET A 25 -2.52 3.26 -7.87
CA MET A 25 -1.17 3.72 -8.15
C MET A 25 -0.43 2.70 -9.02
N GLU A 26 0.58 3.19 -9.73
CA GLU A 26 1.50 2.33 -10.49
C GLU A 26 2.31 1.43 -9.53
N GLU A 27 2.56 0.20 -9.93
CA GLU A 27 3.25 -0.83 -9.11
C GLU A 27 4.63 -0.36 -8.61
N GLU A 28 5.38 0.36 -9.44
CA GLU A 28 6.68 0.93 -9.06
C GLU A 28 6.55 1.97 -7.93
N GLN A 29 5.48 2.75 -7.91
CA GLN A 29 5.23 3.72 -6.83
C GLN A 29 4.82 3.01 -5.55
N VAL A 30 3.95 2.00 -5.66
CA VAL A 30 3.50 1.18 -4.52
C VAL A 30 4.69 0.50 -3.84
N SER A 31 5.59 -0.12 -4.61
CA SER A 31 6.79 -0.77 -4.04
C SER A 31 7.73 0.22 -3.32
N LYS A 32 7.92 1.42 -3.88
CA LYS A 32 8.70 2.49 -3.23
C LYS A 32 8.05 2.98 -1.92
N ILE A 33 6.73 2.99 -1.84
CA ILE A 33 6.01 3.37 -0.62
C ILE A 33 6.12 2.25 0.42
N LEU A 34 5.78 1.01 0.05
CA LEU A 34 5.78 -0.14 0.96
C LEU A 34 7.17 -0.39 1.57
N SER A 35 8.25 -0.23 0.78
CA SER A 35 9.64 -0.36 1.26
C SER A 35 10.05 0.68 2.33
N ARG A 36 9.25 1.73 2.53
CA ARG A 36 9.48 2.80 3.51
C ARG A 36 8.50 2.76 4.69
N MET A 37 7.54 1.84 4.69
CA MET A 37 6.61 1.65 5.80
C MET A 37 7.22 0.74 6.88
N ASP A 38 6.56 0.69 8.05
CA ASP A 38 6.83 -0.36 9.03
C ASP A 38 6.70 -1.75 8.37
N ALA A 39 7.67 -2.64 8.64
CA ALA A 39 7.76 -3.93 7.96
C ALA A 39 6.53 -4.81 8.18
N ASN A 40 5.97 -4.81 9.39
CA ASN A 40 4.78 -5.61 9.69
C ASN A 40 3.56 -5.09 8.94
N ARG A 41 3.41 -3.76 8.88
CA ARG A 41 2.32 -3.14 8.13
C ARG A 41 2.47 -3.34 6.62
N ALA A 42 3.68 -3.18 6.08
CA ALA A 42 3.96 -3.41 4.67
C ALA A 42 3.64 -4.85 4.25
N ALA A 43 3.99 -5.83 5.08
CA ALA A 43 3.67 -7.24 4.83
C ALA A 43 2.14 -7.47 4.79
N ARG A 44 1.40 -6.95 5.78
CA ARG A 44 -0.08 -7.06 5.81
C ARG A 44 -0.73 -6.41 4.61
N LEU A 45 -0.33 -5.19 4.25
CA LEU A 45 -0.87 -4.48 3.09
C LEU A 45 -0.59 -5.23 1.78
N THR A 46 0.63 -5.75 1.61
CA THR A 46 1.01 -6.58 0.45
C THR A 46 0.12 -7.81 0.35
N GLU A 47 -0.09 -8.53 1.46
CA GLU A 47 -0.95 -9.70 1.49
C GLU A 47 -2.40 -9.37 1.11
N LEU A 48 -2.93 -8.26 1.64
CA LEU A 48 -4.31 -7.83 1.35
C LEU A 48 -4.48 -7.39 -0.12
N ILE A 49 -3.48 -6.70 -0.70
CA ILE A 49 -3.48 -6.34 -2.13
C ILE A 49 -3.51 -7.61 -2.98
N LEU A 50 -2.62 -8.58 -2.72
CA LEU A 50 -2.55 -9.83 -3.48
C LEU A 50 -3.84 -10.65 -3.34
N ARG A 51 -4.39 -10.79 -2.12
CA ARG A 51 -5.65 -11.50 -1.90
C ARG A 51 -6.84 -10.83 -2.59
N GLY A 52 -6.86 -9.49 -2.64
CA GLY A 52 -7.90 -8.72 -3.34
C GLY A 52 -7.82 -8.85 -4.86
N GLN A 53 -6.63 -9.02 -5.43
CA GLN A 53 -6.42 -9.25 -6.87
C GLN A 53 -6.85 -10.65 -7.34
N VAL A 54 -6.92 -11.64 -6.43
CA VAL A 54 -7.26 -13.03 -6.76
C VAL A 54 -8.77 -13.23 -7.03
N ILE A 55 -9.65 -12.27 -6.71
CA ILE A 55 -11.12 -12.37 -6.93
C ILE A 55 -11.56 -11.72 -8.26
N THR A 56 -10.74 -11.84 -9.30
CA THR A 56 -11.17 -11.59 -10.69
C THR A 56 -10.70 -12.75 -11.54
N ASN A 57 -11.56 -13.77 -11.64
CA ASN A 57 -11.50 -14.81 -12.67
C ASN A 57 -12.93 -15.21 -13.03
#